data_AF-A0A0C2GFQ8-F1
#
_entry.id   AF-A0A0C2GFQ8-F1
#
_cell.length_a   1.000
_cell.length_b   1.000
_cell.length_c   1.000
_cell.angle_alpha   90.00
_cell.angle_beta   90.00
_cell.angle_gamma   90.00
#
_symmetry.space_group_name_H-M   'P 1'
#
loop_
_entity.id
_entity.type
_entity.pdbx_description
1 polymer ?
#
loop_
_entity_poly.entity_id
_entity_poly.type
_entity_poly.pdbx_seq_one_letter_code
_entity_poly.pdbx_strand_id
1 'polypeptide(L)'
;MDPCDDFYEFACGNYGLNRNLPASKPLRHTISDVQSRLNKQVKSILQMPILDTESKWDRLAKGYYQKCLDEDELERTGLTAIKEIVDWVGGWPTLQGHNWKEWNYSWEEQLALVMNRTGVNAVILELAVTHDPANSSNSVIELDQPKWGVGSRWPYLMGPDDPMLKNYTHLMTLTAVALGAEQKLAEREMYEAMELELKLVNFSADDMVRRDPDRGNNRFQLWQLKSHFPLINFEQYITTVFKGLANVSPNHTVIIREMEYFAGIQHILSTTPKRVIANYIAWRLVQGERQKYELYVNQ
;
A
#
# COMPACT_ATOMS: atom_id res chain seq x y z
N MET A 1 -38.33 -13.10 20.56
CA MET A 1 -37.21 -14.07 20.59
C MET A 1 -36.87 -14.35 22.03
N ASP A 2 -36.69 -15.62 22.39
CA ASP A 2 -36.19 -16.03 23.70
C ASP A 2 -34.65 -15.91 23.70
N PRO A 3 -34.02 -15.24 24.69
CA PRO A 3 -32.57 -15.14 24.79
C PRO A 3 -31.84 -16.49 24.93
N CYS A 4 -32.51 -17.54 25.41
CA CYS A 4 -31.93 -18.88 25.53
C CYS A 4 -31.87 -19.62 24.19
N ASP A 5 -32.70 -19.22 23.21
CA ASP A 5 -32.73 -19.80 21.87
C ASP A 5 -31.83 -19.02 20.89
N ASP A 6 -31.93 -17.68 20.91
CA ASP A 6 -31.10 -16.79 20.09
C ASP A 6 -30.88 -15.45 20.81
N PHE A 7 -29.76 -15.39 21.54
CA PHE A 7 -29.39 -14.18 22.26
C PHE A 7 -29.07 -13.00 21.32
N TYR A 8 -28.57 -13.27 20.12
CA TYR A 8 -28.26 -12.22 19.15
C TYR A 8 -29.55 -11.53 18.69
N GLU A 9 -30.57 -12.30 18.28
CA GLU A 9 -31.82 -11.72 17.80
C GLU A 9 -32.63 -11.07 18.94
N PHE A 10 -32.56 -11.62 20.16
CA PHE A 10 -33.11 -10.98 21.35
C PHE A 10 -32.49 -9.59 21.61
N ALA A 11 -31.17 -9.47 21.55
CA ALA A 11 -30.46 -8.22 21.87
C ALA A 11 -30.39 -7.24 20.69
N CYS A 12 -30.23 -7.75 19.47
CA CYS A 12 -29.85 -6.98 18.27
C CYS A 12 -30.85 -7.08 17.12
N GLY A 13 -31.88 -7.95 17.18
CA GLY A 13 -32.79 -8.19 16.04
C GLY A 13 -33.47 -6.92 15.53
N ASN A 14 -33.74 -5.96 16.42
CA ASN A 14 -34.31 -4.66 16.06
C ASN A 14 -33.30 -3.64 15.50
N TYR A 15 -31.99 -3.90 15.58
CA TYR A 15 -30.95 -2.96 15.14
C TYR A 15 -31.00 -2.73 13.62
N GLY A 16 -31.20 -3.80 12.84
CA GLY A 16 -31.29 -3.75 11.38
C GLY A 16 -32.61 -3.17 10.86
N LEU A 17 -33.72 -3.37 11.59
CA LEU A 17 -35.08 -3.00 11.15
C LEU A 17 -35.28 -1.50 10.92
N ASN A 18 -34.50 -0.65 11.59
CA ASN A 18 -34.61 0.82 11.49
C ASN A 18 -33.40 1.49 10.85
N ARG A 19 -32.48 0.72 10.26
CA ARG A 19 -31.18 1.22 9.79
C ARG A 19 -30.77 0.57 8.48
N ASN A 20 -31.18 1.18 7.37
CA ASN A 20 -30.68 0.80 6.04
C ASN A 20 -29.16 0.90 6.00
N LEU A 21 -28.52 -0.07 5.35
CA LEU A 21 -27.11 -0.03 5.00
C LEU A 21 -26.94 1.03 3.89
N PRO A 22 -26.20 2.13 4.12
CA PRO A 22 -25.94 3.10 3.08
C PRO A 22 -25.18 2.46 1.91
N ALA A 23 -25.47 2.88 0.67
CA ALA A 23 -24.78 2.35 -0.51
C ALA A 23 -23.25 2.55 -0.47
N SER A 24 -22.76 3.55 0.29
CA SER A 24 -21.34 3.82 0.48
C SER A 24 -20.66 2.95 1.53
N LYS A 25 -21.38 2.05 2.23
CA LYS A 25 -20.81 1.21 3.30
C LYS A 25 -21.03 -0.27 3.03
N PRO A 26 -19.98 -1.11 3.11
CA PRO A 26 -20.12 -2.55 2.94
C PRO A 26 -20.76 -3.24 4.15
N LEU A 27 -20.68 -2.61 5.34
CA LEU A 27 -21.22 -3.13 6.59
C LEU A 27 -21.65 -1.99 7.51
N ARG A 28 -22.63 -2.25 8.38
CA ARG A 28 -23.06 -1.34 9.44
C ARG A 28 -23.21 -2.06 10.78
N HIS A 29 -22.47 -1.60 11.78
CA HIS A 29 -22.56 -2.05 13.17
C HIS A 29 -22.39 -0.86 14.13
N THR A 30 -22.60 -1.07 15.43
CA THR A 30 -22.61 0.02 16.43
C THR A 30 -21.34 0.85 16.44
N ILE A 31 -20.17 0.21 16.33
CA ILE A 31 -18.88 0.91 16.22
C ILE A 31 -18.84 1.82 14.98
N SER A 32 -19.33 1.36 13.81
CA SER A 32 -19.38 2.17 12.59
C SER A 32 -20.33 3.38 12.71
N ASP A 33 -21.40 3.25 13.51
CA ASP A 33 -22.31 4.35 13.79
C ASP A 33 -21.68 5.38 14.74
N VAL A 34 -20.95 4.93 15.76
CA VAL A 34 -20.17 5.79 16.67
C VAL A 34 -19.10 6.54 15.89
N GLN A 35 -18.32 5.83 15.06
CA GLN A 35 -17.31 6.43 14.18
C GLN A 35 -17.93 7.46 13.24
N SER A 36 -19.08 7.17 12.63
CA SER A 36 -19.76 8.14 11.76
C SER A 36 -20.19 9.41 12.50
N ARG A 37 -20.67 9.28 13.74
CA ARG A 37 -21.00 10.46 14.58
C ARG A 37 -19.77 11.27 14.94
N LEU A 38 -18.68 10.58 15.32
CA LEU A 38 -17.40 11.22 15.61
C LEU A 38 -16.86 11.97 14.38
N ASN A 39 -16.84 11.33 13.21
CA ASN A 39 -16.36 11.94 11.97
C ASN A 39 -17.16 13.19 11.60
N LYS A 40 -18.48 13.21 11.84
CA LYS A 40 -19.30 14.42 11.64
C LYS A 40 -18.90 15.56 12.57
N GLN A 41 -18.58 15.27 13.83
CA GLN A 41 -18.10 16.28 14.77
C GLN A 41 -16.71 16.80 14.37
N VAL A 42 -15.79 15.88 14.05
CA VAL A 42 -14.44 16.23 13.58
C VAL A 42 -14.50 17.06 12.29
N LYS A 43 -15.32 16.67 11.32
CA LYS A 43 -15.59 17.45 10.10
C LYS A 43 -16.07 18.86 10.44
N SER A 44 -17.03 19.00 11.34
CA SER A 44 -17.53 20.31 11.75
C SER A 44 -16.43 21.19 12.34
N ILE A 45 -15.50 20.63 13.10
CA ILE A 45 -14.35 21.36 13.67
C ILE A 45 -13.36 21.75 12.58
N LEU A 46 -13.03 20.83 11.67
CA LEU A 46 -12.06 21.06 10.59
C LEU A 46 -12.54 22.08 9.55
N GLN A 47 -13.86 22.25 9.39
CA GLN A 47 -14.46 23.24 8.50
C GLN A 47 -14.63 24.63 9.12
N MET A 48 -14.36 24.79 10.42
CA MET A 48 -14.39 26.12 11.03
C MET A 48 -13.30 27.02 10.40
N PRO A 49 -13.51 28.35 10.37
CA PRO A 49 -12.46 29.28 9.98
C PRO A 49 -11.17 29.03 10.76
N ILE A 50 -10.04 29.18 10.06
CA ILE A 50 -8.71 29.10 10.67
C ILE A 50 -8.45 30.45 11.32
N LEU A 51 -8.19 30.47 12.63
CA LEU A 51 -7.92 31.70 13.38
C LEU A 51 -6.43 31.80 13.73
N ASP A 52 -5.87 33.01 13.67
CA ASP A 52 -4.45 33.25 13.99
C ASP A 52 -4.10 32.92 15.44
N THR A 53 -5.10 32.90 16.33
CA THR A 53 -4.96 32.55 17.75
C THR A 53 -4.87 31.06 18.01
N GLU A 54 -5.18 30.20 17.03
CA GLU A 54 -5.13 28.74 17.17
C GLU A 54 -3.70 28.20 17.23
N SER A 55 -3.53 26.96 17.68
CA SER A 55 -2.21 26.33 17.64
C SER A 55 -1.77 26.10 16.19
N LYS A 56 -0.46 26.03 15.97
CA LYS A 56 0.11 25.71 14.64
C LYS A 56 -0.45 24.39 14.09
N TRP A 57 -0.71 23.42 14.95
CA TRP A 57 -1.16 22.08 14.57
C TRP A 57 -2.64 22.08 14.15
N ASP A 58 -3.48 22.84 14.85
CA ASP A 58 -4.89 22.98 14.49
C ASP A 58 -5.06 23.69 13.14
N ARG A 59 -4.29 24.77 12.94
CA ARG A 59 -4.27 25.48 11.65
C ARG A 59 -3.82 24.57 10.51
N LEU A 60 -2.80 23.73 10.75
CA LEU A 60 -2.32 22.76 9.76
C LEU A 60 -3.39 21.72 9.43
N ALA A 61 -4.02 21.12 10.45
CA ALA A 61 -5.06 20.11 10.26
C ALA A 61 -6.27 20.65 9.51
N LYS A 62 -6.76 21.84 9.90
CA LYS A 62 -7.85 22.54 9.20
C LYS A 62 -7.47 22.89 7.77
N GLY A 63 -6.29 23.49 7.56
CA GLY A 63 -5.83 23.88 6.23
C GLY A 63 -5.67 22.68 5.29
N TYR A 64 -5.14 21.57 5.79
CA TYR A 64 -5.05 20.32 5.03
C TYR A 64 -6.44 19.77 4.66
N TYR A 65 -7.37 19.71 5.62
CA TYR A 65 -8.73 19.25 5.36
C TYR A 65 -9.46 20.14 4.33
N GLN A 66 -9.34 21.46 4.45
CA GLN A 66 -9.95 22.40 3.51
C GLN A 66 -9.37 22.26 2.10
N LYS A 67 -8.06 21.97 1.96
CA LYS A 67 -7.45 21.66 0.67
C LYS A 67 -7.97 20.36 0.06
N CYS A 68 -8.34 19.37 0.86
CA CYS A 68 -8.98 18.14 0.36
C CYS A 68 -10.41 18.37 -0.17
N LEU A 69 -11.09 19.43 0.27
CA LEU A 69 -12.45 19.78 -0.18
C LEU A 69 -12.47 20.65 -1.45
N ASP A 70 -11.32 21.16 -1.88
CA ASP A 70 -11.18 22.02 -3.06
C ASP A 70 -11.15 21.17 -4.35
N GLU A 71 -12.33 20.67 -4.73
CA GLU A 71 -12.50 19.82 -5.91
C GLU A 71 -12.13 20.56 -7.21
N ASP A 72 -12.39 21.86 -7.30
CA ASP A 72 -12.04 22.68 -8.48
C ASP A 72 -10.52 22.72 -8.70
N GLU A 73 -9.74 22.93 -7.63
CA GLU A 73 -8.28 22.89 -7.70
C GLU A 73 -7.77 21.49 -8.05
N LEU A 74 -8.40 20.44 -7.50
CA LEU A 74 -8.06 19.06 -7.79
C LEU A 74 -8.30 18.71 -9.27
N GLU A 75 -9.46 19.06 -9.83
CA GLU A 75 -9.77 18.82 -11.25
C GLU A 75 -8.79 19.58 -12.17
N ARG A 76 -8.37 20.78 -11.74
CA ARG A 76 -7.41 21.59 -12.49
C ARG A 76 -5.98 21.06 -12.45
N THR A 77 -5.55 20.45 -11.34
CA THR A 77 -4.12 20.15 -11.08
C THR A 77 -3.79 18.67 -10.86
N GLY A 78 -4.76 17.84 -10.50
CA GLY A 78 -4.55 16.47 -10.01
C GLY A 78 -3.85 15.56 -11.02
N LEU A 79 -4.24 15.64 -12.29
CA LEU A 79 -3.60 14.88 -13.38
C LEU A 79 -2.11 15.23 -13.52
N THR A 80 -1.79 16.52 -13.48
CA THR A 80 -0.41 17.01 -13.59
C THR A 80 0.40 16.57 -12.37
N ALA A 81 -0.16 16.71 -11.17
CA ALA A 81 0.51 16.31 -9.93
C ALA A 81 0.87 14.82 -9.91
N ILE A 82 -0.04 13.94 -10.33
CA ILE A 82 0.23 12.49 -10.40
C ILE A 82 1.35 12.19 -11.41
N LYS A 83 1.35 12.85 -12.58
CA LYS A 83 2.41 12.66 -13.59
C LYS A 83 3.76 13.11 -13.07
N GLU A 84 3.82 14.25 -12.39
CA GLU A 84 5.04 14.77 -11.78
C GLU A 84 5.58 13.82 -10.70
N ILE A 85 4.71 13.26 -9.84
CA ILE A 85 5.09 12.28 -8.83
C ILE A 85 5.68 11.03 -9.49
N VAL A 86 5.02 10.51 -10.52
CA VAL A 86 5.46 9.33 -11.28
C VAL A 86 6.82 9.58 -11.94
N ASP A 87 7.00 10.72 -12.61
CA ASP A 87 8.28 11.08 -13.24
C ASP A 87 9.40 11.27 -12.22
N TRP A 88 9.08 11.87 -11.07
CA TRP A 88 10.04 12.08 -9.98
C TRP A 88 10.59 10.78 -9.41
N VAL A 89 9.83 9.69 -9.45
CA VAL A 89 10.27 8.39 -8.95
C VAL A 89 10.70 7.41 -10.03
N GLY A 90 11.06 7.87 -11.24
CA GLY A 90 11.63 7.00 -12.27
C GLY A 90 10.68 6.60 -13.39
N GLY A 91 9.50 7.22 -13.45
CA GLY A 91 8.56 7.13 -14.56
C GLY A 91 7.68 5.88 -14.55
N TRP A 92 6.70 5.89 -15.46
CA TRP A 92 5.80 4.77 -15.69
C TRP A 92 5.92 4.36 -17.17
N PRO A 93 6.56 3.21 -17.47
CA PRO A 93 6.83 2.80 -18.83
C PRO A 93 5.61 2.77 -19.75
N THR A 94 4.44 2.40 -19.24
CA THR A 94 3.17 2.41 -19.98
C THR A 94 2.75 3.80 -20.45
N LEU A 95 3.00 4.86 -19.65
CA LEU A 95 2.68 6.23 -20.04
C LEU A 95 3.69 6.78 -21.06
N GLN A 96 4.96 6.39 -20.94
CA GLN A 96 6.06 6.93 -21.74
C GLN A 96 6.36 6.09 -23.00
N GLY A 97 5.84 4.87 -23.08
CA GLY A 97 6.04 3.94 -24.21
C GLY A 97 7.52 3.69 -24.50
N HIS A 98 7.91 3.87 -25.76
CA HIS A 98 9.29 3.74 -26.23
C HIS A 98 10.23 4.82 -25.69
N ASN A 99 9.71 5.93 -25.17
CA ASN A 99 10.52 7.01 -24.60
C ASN A 99 10.97 6.72 -23.16
N TRP A 100 10.39 5.70 -22.50
CA TRP A 100 10.84 5.31 -21.17
C TRP A 100 12.26 4.77 -21.23
N LYS A 101 13.11 5.30 -20.35
CA LYS A 101 14.49 4.85 -20.19
C LYS A 101 14.57 3.95 -18.98
N GLU A 102 15.15 2.77 -19.19
CA GLU A 102 15.39 1.83 -18.10
C GLU A 102 16.27 2.45 -17.02
N TRP A 103 15.98 2.16 -15.75
CA TRP A 103 16.74 2.65 -14.62
C TRP A 103 18.19 2.15 -14.67
N ASN A 104 19.12 3.04 -14.37
CA ASN A 104 20.55 2.71 -14.25
C ASN A 104 20.88 1.91 -12.99
N TYR A 105 19.93 1.83 -12.05
CA TYR A 105 20.06 1.12 -10.78
C TYR A 105 19.17 -0.13 -10.74
N SER A 106 19.26 -0.86 -9.62
CA SER A 106 18.48 -2.09 -9.40
C SER A 106 17.03 -1.79 -9.03
N TRP A 107 16.16 -2.81 -9.08
CA TRP A 107 14.76 -2.63 -8.69
C TRP A 107 14.62 -2.33 -7.18
N GLU A 108 15.53 -2.84 -6.36
CA GLU A 108 15.58 -2.59 -4.92
C GLU A 108 15.84 -1.10 -4.64
N GLU A 109 16.85 -0.53 -5.29
CA GLU A 109 17.16 0.89 -5.14
C GLU A 109 15.99 1.76 -5.63
N GLN A 110 15.37 1.38 -6.74
CA GLN A 110 14.18 2.08 -7.24
C GLN A 110 13.01 2.03 -6.25
N LEU A 111 12.71 0.84 -5.70
CA LEU A 111 11.65 0.68 -4.73
C LEU A 111 11.93 1.50 -3.45
N ALA A 112 13.18 1.50 -3.00
CA ALA A 112 13.62 2.29 -1.86
C ALA A 112 13.48 3.80 -2.11
N LEU A 113 13.79 4.28 -3.32
CA LEU A 113 13.60 5.68 -3.70
C LEU A 113 12.12 6.09 -3.68
N VAL A 114 11.21 5.22 -4.14
CA VAL A 114 9.76 5.45 -4.02
C VAL A 114 9.37 5.62 -2.56
N MET A 115 9.78 4.69 -1.69
CA MET A 115 9.47 4.76 -0.27
C MET A 115 10.06 6.01 0.41
N ASN A 116 11.34 6.32 0.17
CA ASN A 116 12.02 7.47 0.76
C ASN A 116 11.37 8.81 0.35
N ARG A 117 10.92 8.93 -0.90
CA ARG A 117 10.37 10.19 -1.45
C ARG A 117 8.88 10.38 -1.21
N THR A 118 8.10 9.30 -1.22
CA THR A 118 6.63 9.36 -1.22
C THR A 118 6.00 8.77 0.04
N GLY A 119 6.76 7.96 0.79
CA GLY A 119 6.23 7.17 1.89
C GLY A 119 5.36 5.98 1.44
N VAL A 120 5.18 5.74 0.14
CA VAL A 120 4.49 4.54 -0.35
C VAL A 120 5.33 3.31 -0.03
N ASN A 121 4.72 2.40 0.73
CA ASN A 121 5.32 1.19 1.27
C ASN A 121 4.52 -0.03 0.80
N ALA A 122 5.00 -1.25 1.10
CA ALA A 122 4.27 -2.50 0.87
C ALA A 122 3.87 -2.73 -0.61
N VAL A 123 4.81 -2.47 -1.53
CA VAL A 123 4.63 -2.66 -2.99
C VAL A 123 5.10 -4.05 -3.44
N ILE A 124 6.40 -4.33 -3.32
CA ILE A 124 7.01 -5.67 -3.48
C ILE A 124 7.37 -6.26 -2.12
N LEU A 125 7.71 -5.42 -1.15
CA LEU A 125 7.95 -5.79 0.24
C LEU A 125 7.52 -4.64 1.13
N GLU A 126 7.24 -4.94 2.39
CA GLU A 126 6.94 -3.96 3.41
C GLU A 126 8.15 -3.77 4.31
N LEU A 127 8.53 -2.52 4.57
CA LEU A 127 9.50 -2.18 5.61
C LEU A 127 8.79 -1.44 6.74
N ALA A 128 8.99 -1.88 7.97
CA ALA A 128 8.52 -1.18 9.16
C ALA A 128 9.66 -0.97 10.16
N VAL A 129 9.55 0.08 10.97
CA VAL A 129 10.35 0.24 12.18
C VAL A 129 9.41 0.07 13.36
N THR A 130 9.61 -1.00 14.12
CA THR A 130 8.71 -1.43 15.21
C THR A 130 9.48 -1.55 16.51
N HIS A 131 8.78 -1.82 17.62
CA HIS A 131 9.42 -2.20 18.87
C HIS A 131 10.01 -3.61 18.75
N ASP A 132 11.24 -3.78 19.23
CA ASP A 132 11.89 -5.08 19.23
C ASP A 132 11.13 -6.05 20.17
N PRO A 133 10.63 -7.20 19.66
CA PRO A 133 9.93 -8.19 20.48
C PRO A 133 10.74 -8.74 21.66
N ALA A 134 12.08 -8.74 21.55
CA ALA A 134 12.98 -9.18 22.61
C ALA A 134 13.27 -8.08 23.64
N ASN A 135 13.15 -6.80 23.27
CA ASN A 135 13.32 -5.66 24.16
C ASN A 135 12.59 -4.44 23.60
N SER A 136 11.37 -4.19 24.08
CA SER A 136 10.50 -3.13 23.55
C SER A 136 11.04 -1.70 23.74
N SER A 137 12.11 -1.51 24.53
CA SER A 137 12.80 -0.21 24.65
C SER A 137 13.63 0.13 23.40
N ASN A 138 13.92 -0.86 22.55
CA ASN A 138 14.64 -0.68 21.31
C ASN A 138 13.69 -0.74 20.11
N SER A 139 14.09 -0.09 19.02
CA SER A 139 13.43 -0.25 17.72
C SER A 139 14.20 -1.22 16.84
N VAL A 140 13.49 -1.93 15.97
CA VAL A 140 14.06 -2.87 15.00
C VAL A 140 13.43 -2.65 13.62
N ILE A 141 14.20 -2.93 12.57
CA ILE A 141 13.68 -2.93 11.19
C ILE A 141 13.04 -4.30 10.94
N GLU A 142 11.81 -4.31 10.47
CA GLU A 142 11.11 -5.51 10.01
C GLU A 142 10.93 -5.43 8.49
N LEU A 143 11.21 -6.54 7.79
CA LEU A 143 10.87 -6.75 6.39
C LEU A 143 9.82 -7.85 6.27
N ASP A 144 8.76 -7.57 5.54
CA ASP A 144 7.62 -8.48 5.37
C ASP A 144 7.17 -8.56 3.91
N GLN A 145 6.34 -9.56 3.61
CA GLN A 145 5.56 -9.58 2.38
C GLN A 145 4.66 -8.35 2.29
N PRO A 146 4.35 -7.85 1.09
CA PRO A 146 3.56 -6.65 0.92
C PRO A 146 2.07 -6.92 1.17
N LYS A 147 1.29 -5.84 1.18
CA LYS A 147 -0.16 -5.92 1.01
C LYS A 147 -0.46 -6.04 -0.48
N TRP A 148 -1.39 -6.92 -0.84
CA TRP A 148 -1.73 -7.17 -2.23
C TRP A 148 -2.65 -6.09 -2.79
N GLY A 149 -2.61 -5.87 -4.10
CA GLY A 149 -3.38 -4.84 -4.79
C GLY A 149 -4.87 -4.89 -4.52
N VAL A 150 -5.46 -6.09 -4.45
CA VAL A 150 -6.89 -6.29 -4.11
C VAL A 150 -7.14 -6.47 -2.60
N GLY A 151 -6.12 -6.24 -1.77
CA GLY A 151 -6.20 -6.22 -0.31
C GLY A 151 -6.15 -7.59 0.38
N SER A 152 -6.51 -8.68 -0.29
CA SER A 152 -6.46 -10.04 0.27
C SER A 152 -5.79 -11.03 -0.68
N ARG A 153 -5.23 -12.12 -0.11
CA ARG A 153 -4.62 -13.20 -0.90
C ARG A 153 -5.63 -14.07 -1.64
N TRP A 154 -6.85 -14.19 -1.10
CA TRP A 154 -7.84 -15.18 -1.54
C TRP A 154 -8.16 -15.15 -3.04
N PRO A 155 -8.41 -13.99 -3.68
CA PRO A 155 -8.67 -13.93 -5.13
C PRO A 155 -7.54 -14.50 -5.99
N TYR A 156 -6.29 -14.35 -5.55
CA TYR A 156 -5.12 -14.87 -6.28
C TYR A 156 -5.03 -16.39 -6.27
N LEU A 157 -5.62 -17.06 -5.28
CA LEU A 157 -5.64 -18.53 -5.21
C LEU A 157 -6.55 -19.16 -6.27
N MET A 158 -7.55 -18.41 -6.74
CA MET A 158 -8.47 -18.83 -7.79
C MET A 158 -7.85 -18.69 -9.19
N GLY A 159 -6.68 -18.05 -9.30
CA GLY A 159 -5.96 -17.82 -10.53
C GLY A 159 -6.41 -16.57 -11.29
N PRO A 160 -5.78 -16.27 -12.44
CA PRO A 160 -5.98 -15.02 -13.18
C PRO A 160 -7.41 -14.83 -13.70
N ASP A 161 -8.21 -15.89 -13.77
CA ASP A 161 -9.58 -15.85 -14.26
C ASP A 161 -10.60 -15.32 -13.24
N ASP A 162 -10.19 -15.14 -11.99
CA ASP A 162 -11.02 -14.60 -10.92
C ASP A 162 -11.61 -13.22 -11.30
N PRO A 163 -12.92 -13.00 -11.11
CA PRO A 163 -13.57 -11.74 -11.47
C PRO A 163 -12.98 -10.50 -10.78
N MET A 164 -12.51 -10.63 -9.53
CA MET A 164 -11.90 -9.51 -8.81
C MET A 164 -10.57 -9.13 -9.44
N LEU A 165 -9.75 -10.12 -9.81
CA LEU A 165 -8.48 -9.86 -10.50
C LEU A 165 -8.69 -9.27 -11.88
N LYS A 166 -9.66 -9.77 -12.66
CA LYS A 166 -10.02 -9.19 -13.97
C LYS A 166 -10.44 -7.72 -13.85
N ASN A 167 -11.30 -7.40 -12.88
CA ASN A 167 -11.72 -6.01 -12.65
C ASN A 167 -10.56 -5.13 -12.18
N TYR A 168 -9.67 -5.68 -11.36
CA TYR A 168 -8.48 -4.97 -10.90
C TYR A 168 -7.49 -4.68 -12.04
N THR A 169 -7.19 -5.65 -12.91
CA THR A 169 -6.37 -5.43 -14.11
C THR A 169 -7.04 -4.47 -15.11
N HIS A 170 -8.37 -4.51 -15.20
CA HIS A 170 -9.10 -3.53 -16.00
C HIS A 170 -8.96 -2.11 -15.42
N LEU A 171 -9.04 -1.96 -14.10
CA LEU A 171 -8.82 -0.69 -13.41
C LEU A 171 -7.40 -0.14 -13.64
N MET A 172 -6.39 -1.01 -13.59
CA MET A 172 -5.00 -0.68 -13.94
C MET A 172 -4.93 -0.04 -15.33
N THR A 173 -5.56 -0.70 -16.31
CA THR A 173 -5.60 -0.27 -17.71
C THR A 173 -6.31 1.07 -17.87
N LEU A 174 -7.52 1.20 -17.33
CA LEU A 174 -8.30 2.44 -17.40
C LEU A 174 -7.56 3.62 -16.79
N THR A 175 -6.87 3.40 -15.67
CA THR A 175 -6.08 4.44 -15.00
C THR A 175 -4.91 4.88 -15.87
N ALA A 176 -4.14 3.94 -16.43
CA ALA A 176 -3.04 4.28 -17.32
C ALA A 176 -3.52 5.06 -18.56
N VAL A 177 -4.67 4.68 -19.13
CA VAL A 177 -5.27 5.35 -20.30
C VAL A 177 -5.78 6.75 -19.93
N ALA A 178 -6.42 6.92 -18.77
CA ALA A 178 -6.82 8.22 -18.26
C ALA A 178 -5.62 9.17 -18.04
N LEU A 179 -4.45 8.60 -17.71
CA LEU A 179 -3.19 9.34 -17.60
C LEU A 179 -2.50 9.59 -18.96
N GLY A 180 -3.03 9.05 -20.06
CA GLY A 180 -2.57 9.31 -21.42
C GLY A 180 -1.79 8.17 -22.08
N ALA A 181 -1.82 6.95 -21.53
CA ALA A 181 -1.27 5.78 -22.21
C ALA A 181 -2.06 5.39 -23.46
N GLU A 182 -1.38 4.75 -24.41
CA GLU A 182 -2.05 4.06 -25.51
C GLU A 182 -2.81 2.83 -24.98
N GLN A 183 -4.08 2.68 -25.34
CA GLN A 183 -4.96 1.59 -24.88
C GLN A 183 -4.32 0.19 -24.99
N LYS A 184 -3.83 -0.17 -26.19
CA LYS A 184 -3.28 -1.51 -26.42
C LYS A 184 -1.99 -1.77 -25.64
N LEU A 185 -1.18 -0.73 -25.47
CA LEU A 185 0.04 -0.81 -24.67
C LEU A 185 -0.31 -1.00 -23.20
N ALA A 186 -1.28 -0.23 -22.68
CA ALA A 186 -1.75 -0.34 -21.32
C ALA A 186 -2.35 -1.71 -21.01
N GLU A 187 -3.20 -2.26 -21.89
CA GLU A 187 -3.77 -3.60 -21.72
C GLU A 187 -2.69 -4.67 -21.57
N ARG A 188 -1.69 -4.67 -22.45
CA ARG A 188 -0.59 -5.64 -22.41
C ARG A 188 0.27 -5.47 -21.14
N GLU A 189 0.72 -4.25 -20.86
CA GLU A 189 1.68 -4.02 -19.78
C GLU A 189 1.05 -4.12 -18.39
N MET A 190 -0.24 -3.79 -18.24
CA MET A 190 -0.95 -4.00 -16.99
C MET A 190 -1.27 -5.47 -16.75
N TYR A 191 -1.51 -6.24 -17.81
CA TYR A 191 -1.59 -7.70 -17.72
C TYR A 191 -0.25 -8.31 -17.27
N GLU A 192 0.88 -7.91 -17.85
CA GLU A 192 2.22 -8.36 -17.42
C GLU A 192 2.52 -7.98 -15.95
N ALA A 193 2.10 -6.79 -15.51
CA ALA A 193 2.23 -6.37 -14.11
C ALA A 193 1.35 -7.21 -13.16
N MET A 194 0.14 -7.58 -13.58
CA MET A 194 -0.74 -8.50 -12.85
C MET A 194 -0.13 -9.90 -12.75
N GLU A 195 0.46 -10.41 -13.83
CA GLU A 195 1.18 -11.69 -13.82
C GLU A 195 2.38 -11.69 -12.88
N LEU A 196 3.10 -10.56 -12.78
CA LEU A 196 4.13 -10.39 -11.77
C LEU A 196 3.54 -10.50 -10.37
N GLU A 197 2.47 -9.77 -10.05
CA GLU A 197 1.84 -9.83 -8.72
C GLU A 197 1.37 -11.26 -8.38
N LEU A 198 0.77 -11.99 -9.32
CA LEU A 198 0.40 -13.40 -9.15
C LEU A 198 1.61 -14.28 -8.78
N LYS A 199 2.76 -14.08 -9.44
CA LYS A 199 4.00 -14.81 -9.12
C LYS A 199 4.52 -14.47 -7.72
N LEU A 200 4.42 -13.21 -7.29
CA LEU A 200 4.84 -12.80 -5.94
C LEU A 200 3.95 -13.42 -4.86
N VAL A 201 2.63 -13.35 -5.05
CA VAL A 201 1.63 -13.87 -4.08
C VAL A 201 1.80 -15.37 -3.84
N ASN A 202 2.27 -16.13 -4.83
CA ASN A 202 2.48 -17.57 -4.69
C ASN A 202 3.44 -17.94 -3.55
N PHE A 203 4.41 -17.07 -3.24
CA PHE A 203 5.37 -17.28 -2.16
C PHE A 203 4.97 -16.64 -0.84
N SER A 204 3.84 -15.94 -0.80
CA SER A 204 3.34 -15.33 0.43
C SER A 204 2.85 -16.37 1.42
N ALA A 205 2.76 -16.00 2.69
CA ALA A 205 2.08 -16.76 3.74
C ALA A 205 0.63 -16.30 3.91
N ASP A 206 -0.23 -17.24 4.31
CA ASP A 206 -1.63 -16.97 4.65
C ASP A 206 -1.75 -16.31 6.05
N ASP A 207 -2.79 -15.50 6.24
CA ASP A 207 -3.01 -14.75 7.47
C ASP A 207 -3.19 -15.65 8.70
N MET A 208 -3.72 -16.88 8.55
CA MET A 208 -3.84 -17.83 9.67
C MET A 208 -2.47 -18.32 10.14
N VAL A 209 -1.58 -18.63 9.20
CA VAL A 209 -0.21 -19.09 9.50
C VAL A 209 0.61 -17.98 10.17
N ARG A 210 0.32 -16.72 9.82
CA ARG A 210 0.97 -15.51 10.33
C ARG A 210 0.55 -15.10 11.74
N ARG A 211 -0.41 -15.80 12.36
CA ARG A 211 -0.86 -15.51 13.74
C ARG A 211 0.13 -15.96 14.81
N ASP A 212 1.04 -16.87 14.48
CA ASP A 212 2.13 -17.26 15.36
C ASP A 212 3.22 -16.17 15.34
N PRO A 213 3.40 -15.40 16.42
CA PRO A 213 4.38 -14.31 16.45
C PRO A 213 5.82 -14.82 16.37
N ASP A 214 6.11 -16.05 16.81
CA ASP A 214 7.47 -16.59 16.82
C ASP A 214 7.92 -16.96 15.41
N ARG A 215 7.00 -17.41 14.54
CA ARG A 215 7.29 -17.69 13.11
C ARG A 215 7.89 -16.47 12.39
N GLY A 216 7.38 -15.28 12.70
CA GLY A 216 7.80 -14.03 12.04
C GLY A 216 9.08 -13.42 12.61
N ASN A 217 9.64 -13.94 13.70
CA ASN A 217 10.77 -13.34 14.41
C ASN A 217 12.12 -13.91 13.93
N ASN A 218 12.37 -13.91 12.61
CA ASN A 218 13.64 -14.39 12.05
C ASN A 218 14.68 -13.28 12.05
N ARG A 219 15.56 -13.28 13.06
CA ARG A 219 16.50 -12.20 13.33
C ARG A 219 17.84 -12.40 12.64
N PHE A 220 18.32 -11.37 11.96
CA PHE A 220 19.62 -11.34 11.32
C PHE A 220 20.30 -9.99 11.55
N GLN A 221 21.62 -9.96 11.48
CA GLN A 221 22.34 -8.72 11.18
C GLN A 221 22.17 -8.42 9.69
N LEU A 222 22.06 -7.15 9.32
CA LEU A 222 21.83 -6.73 7.92
C LEU A 222 22.84 -7.38 6.95
N TRP A 223 24.12 -7.42 7.32
CA TRP A 223 25.15 -8.06 6.49
C TRP A 223 24.91 -9.56 6.22
N GLN A 224 24.19 -10.27 7.09
CA GLN A 224 23.89 -11.70 6.94
C GLN A 224 22.82 -11.96 5.88
N LEU A 225 21.97 -10.97 5.56
CA LEU A 225 20.87 -11.20 4.61
C LEU A 225 21.38 -11.61 3.22
N LYS A 226 22.58 -11.18 2.83
CA LYS A 226 23.19 -11.56 1.54
C LYS A 226 23.45 -13.07 1.41
N SER A 227 23.71 -13.80 2.50
CA SER A 227 23.90 -15.25 2.42
C SER A 227 22.58 -16.01 2.29
N HIS A 228 21.47 -15.44 2.79
CA HIS A 228 20.14 -16.04 2.73
C HIS A 228 19.40 -15.68 1.43
N PHE A 229 19.58 -14.46 0.94
CA PHE A 229 18.90 -13.91 -0.22
C PHE A 229 19.90 -13.28 -1.19
N PRO A 230 20.79 -14.09 -1.82
CA PRO A 230 21.91 -13.57 -2.62
C PRO A 230 21.51 -12.75 -3.84
N LEU A 231 20.26 -12.85 -4.30
CA LEU A 231 19.74 -12.11 -5.46
C LEU A 231 18.94 -10.85 -5.07
N ILE A 232 18.84 -10.52 -3.78
CA ILE A 232 18.21 -9.27 -3.29
C ILE A 232 19.23 -8.47 -2.50
N ASN A 233 19.48 -7.24 -2.92
CA ASN A 233 20.36 -6.34 -2.17
C ASN A 233 19.62 -5.55 -1.08
N PHE A 234 19.31 -6.22 0.04
CA PHE A 234 18.64 -5.58 1.19
C PHE A 234 19.45 -4.45 1.83
N GLU A 235 20.78 -4.53 1.80
CA GLU A 235 21.63 -3.46 2.32
C GLU A 235 21.46 -2.18 1.51
N GLN A 236 21.45 -2.28 0.17
CA GLN A 236 21.16 -1.15 -0.72
C GLN A 236 19.74 -0.63 -0.50
N TYR A 237 18.75 -1.52 -0.40
CA TYR A 237 17.36 -1.14 -0.15
C TYR A 237 17.23 -0.31 1.13
N ILE A 238 17.64 -0.86 2.28
CA ILE A 238 17.49 -0.22 3.59
C ILE A 238 18.31 1.08 3.65
N THR A 239 19.55 1.07 3.18
CA THR A 239 20.39 2.28 3.18
C THR A 239 19.78 3.40 2.33
N THR A 240 19.15 3.05 1.21
CA THR A 240 18.47 4.03 0.35
C THR A 240 17.19 4.55 1.00
N VAL A 241 16.39 3.69 1.65
CA VAL A 241 15.18 4.11 2.38
C VAL A 241 15.51 5.10 3.49
N PHE A 242 16.58 4.86 4.26
CA PHE A 242 16.97 5.72 5.39
C PHE A 242 17.92 6.86 5.02
N LYS A 243 18.27 7.02 3.74
CA LYS A 243 19.18 8.07 3.29
C LYS A 243 18.64 9.45 3.69
N GLY A 244 19.46 10.22 4.42
CA GLY A 244 19.09 11.54 4.94
C GLY A 244 18.24 11.52 6.21
N LEU A 245 17.84 10.34 6.69
CA LEU A 245 17.05 10.17 7.93
C LEU A 245 17.89 9.58 9.05
N ALA A 246 18.65 8.52 8.77
CA ALA A 246 19.49 7.83 9.74
C ALA A 246 20.67 7.11 9.07
N ASN A 247 21.74 6.89 9.84
CA ASN A 247 22.85 6.05 9.39
C ASN A 247 22.50 4.58 9.59
N VAL A 248 22.61 3.79 8.52
CA VAL A 248 22.40 2.34 8.57
C VAL A 248 23.76 1.66 8.72
N SER A 249 23.88 0.79 9.72
CA SER A 249 25.06 -0.05 9.92
C SER A 249 24.80 -1.47 9.40
N PRO A 250 25.80 -2.14 8.80
CA PRO A 250 25.69 -3.56 8.46
C PRO A 250 25.38 -4.44 9.69
N ASN A 251 25.73 -3.99 10.90
CA ASN A 251 25.44 -4.65 12.18
C ASN A 251 24.11 -4.22 12.83
N HIS A 252 23.20 -3.60 12.07
CA HIS A 252 21.85 -3.42 12.56
C HIS A 252 21.08 -4.74 12.49
N THR A 253 20.29 -5.00 13.52
CA THR A 253 19.38 -6.14 13.55
C THR A 253 18.18 -5.86 12.66
N VAL A 254 17.84 -6.84 11.82
CA VAL A 254 16.68 -6.84 10.93
C VAL A 254 15.90 -8.13 11.19
N ILE A 255 14.58 -8.02 11.26
CA ILE A 255 13.67 -9.15 11.37
C ILE A 255 13.06 -9.42 10.00
N ILE A 256 13.16 -10.65 9.52
CA ILE A 256 12.49 -11.12 8.31
C ILE A 256 11.24 -11.88 8.71
N ARG A 257 10.07 -11.32 8.41
CA ARG A 257 8.79 -11.94 8.80
C ARG A 257 8.45 -13.17 7.95
N GLU A 258 8.76 -13.12 6.66
CA GLU A 258 8.46 -14.22 5.73
C GLU A 258 9.69 -14.66 4.94
N MET A 259 10.46 -15.57 5.53
CA MET A 259 11.66 -16.14 4.90
C MET A 259 11.36 -16.80 3.55
N GLU A 260 10.26 -17.57 3.45
CA GLU A 260 9.86 -18.27 2.23
C GLU A 260 9.48 -17.31 1.10
N TYR A 261 8.83 -16.19 1.44
CA TYR A 261 8.49 -15.15 0.48
C TYR A 261 9.74 -14.60 -0.19
N PHE A 262 10.70 -14.10 0.61
CA PHE A 262 11.94 -13.54 0.09
C PHE A 262 12.82 -14.58 -0.62
N ALA A 263 12.79 -15.83 -0.15
CA ALA A 263 13.49 -16.92 -0.81
C ALA A 263 12.95 -17.19 -2.22
N GLY A 264 11.63 -17.08 -2.43
CA GLY A 264 10.99 -17.28 -3.72
C GLY A 264 11.13 -16.08 -4.67
N ILE A 265 10.80 -14.87 -4.18
CA ILE A 265 10.73 -13.69 -5.07
C ILE A 265 12.09 -13.26 -5.62
N GLN A 266 13.20 -13.61 -4.96
CA GLN A 266 14.55 -13.26 -5.44
C GLN A 266 14.84 -13.85 -6.84
N HIS A 267 14.28 -15.02 -7.15
CA HIS A 267 14.41 -15.65 -8.46
C HIS A 267 13.44 -15.06 -9.49
N ILE A 268 12.23 -14.71 -9.05
CA ILE A 268 11.24 -14.04 -9.90
C ILE A 268 11.77 -12.68 -10.35
N LEU A 269 12.24 -11.85 -9.41
CA LEU A 269 12.67 -10.49 -9.70
C LEU A 269 13.99 -10.43 -10.48
N SER A 270 14.90 -11.38 -10.28
CA SER A 270 16.16 -11.44 -11.04
C SER A 270 15.97 -11.79 -12.52
N THR A 271 14.84 -12.42 -12.88
CA THR A 271 14.51 -12.82 -14.26
C THR A 271 13.42 -11.96 -14.90
N THR A 272 12.72 -11.15 -14.12
CA THR A 272 11.67 -10.26 -14.62
C THR A 272 12.28 -9.02 -15.26
N PRO A 273 11.87 -8.64 -16.49
CA PRO A 273 12.35 -7.42 -17.13
C PRO A 273 12.07 -6.18 -16.26
N LYS A 274 13.04 -5.26 -16.15
CA LYS A 274 12.87 -4.04 -15.33
C LYS A 274 11.65 -3.22 -15.74
N ARG A 275 11.28 -3.23 -17.02
CA ARG A 275 10.06 -2.57 -17.53
C ARG A 275 8.78 -3.10 -16.85
N VAL A 276 8.67 -4.40 -16.63
CA VAL A 276 7.51 -5.01 -15.95
C VAL A 276 7.51 -4.60 -14.47
N ILE A 277 8.67 -4.64 -13.83
CA ILE A 277 8.82 -4.20 -12.42
C ILE A 277 8.49 -2.71 -12.27
N ALA A 278 8.91 -1.88 -13.22
CA ALA A 278 8.60 -0.45 -13.29
C ALA A 278 7.12 -0.17 -13.43
N ASN A 279 6.44 -0.88 -14.33
CA ASN A 279 4.99 -0.78 -14.48
C ASN A 279 4.27 -1.19 -13.20
N TYR A 280 4.70 -2.27 -12.53
CA TYR A 280 4.10 -2.71 -11.28
C TYR A 280 4.33 -1.69 -10.13
N ILE A 281 5.56 -1.20 -9.94
CA ILE A 281 5.87 -0.20 -8.92
C ILE A 281 5.08 1.10 -9.16
N ALA A 282 5.07 1.61 -10.39
CA ALA A 282 4.35 2.83 -10.74
C ALA A 282 2.84 2.68 -10.55
N TRP A 283 2.26 1.56 -10.96
CA TRP A 283 0.86 1.26 -10.70
C TRP A 283 0.54 1.27 -9.20
N ARG A 284 1.32 0.54 -8.38
CA ARG A 284 1.09 0.46 -6.93
C ARG A 284 1.30 1.81 -6.23
N LEU A 285 2.16 2.68 -6.76
CA LEU A 285 2.27 4.08 -6.32
C LEU A 285 0.98 4.86 -6.60
N VAL A 286 0.49 4.84 -7.84
CA VAL A 286 -0.75 5.55 -8.21
C VAL A 286 -1.95 5.00 -7.43
N GLN A 287 -2.01 3.68 -7.24
CA GLN A 287 -3.03 3.04 -6.40
C GLN A 287 -2.94 3.51 -4.94
N GLY A 288 -1.73 3.56 -4.36
CA GLY A 288 -1.51 3.99 -2.98
C GLY A 288 -1.95 5.43 -2.73
N GLU A 289 -1.67 6.34 -3.67
CA GLU A 289 -2.14 7.72 -3.59
C GLU A 289 -3.67 7.82 -3.73
N ARG A 290 -4.29 6.97 -4.57
CA ARG A 290 -5.75 6.89 -4.68
C ARG A 290 -6.43 6.33 -3.43
N GLN A 291 -5.90 5.28 -2.81
CA GLN A 291 -6.49 4.71 -1.59
C GLN A 291 -6.44 5.69 -0.41
N LYS A 292 -5.38 6.51 -0.31
CA LYS A 292 -5.37 7.63 0.63
C LYS A 292 -6.56 8.55 0.34
N TYR A 293 -6.77 8.95 -0.92
CA TYR A 293 -7.87 9.83 -1.32
C TYR A 293 -9.27 9.24 -1.02
N GLU A 294 -9.54 7.98 -1.35
CA GLU A 294 -10.86 7.34 -1.10
C GLU A 294 -11.16 7.17 0.40
N LEU A 295 -10.15 6.98 1.25
CA LEU A 295 -10.31 6.95 2.71
C LEU A 295 -10.66 8.32 3.30
N TYR A 296 -10.31 9.42 2.62
CA TYR A 296 -10.61 10.78 3.08
C TYR A 296 -11.92 11.35 2.49
N VAL A 297 -12.33 10.93 1.30
CA VAL A 297 -13.54 11.45 0.63
C VAL A 297 -14.82 10.70 1.02
N ASN A 298 -14.73 9.40 1.38
CA ASN A 298 -15.90 8.58 1.69
C ASN A 298 -16.18 8.38 3.21
N GLN A 299 -15.56 9.16 4.08
CA GLN A 299 -15.83 9.18 5.54
C GLN A 299 -16.73 10.35 5.96
#